data_AF-A0A060ZI10-F1
#
_entry.id   AF-A0A060ZI10-F1
#
_cell.length_a   1.000
_cell.length_b   1.000
_cell.length_c   1.000
_cell.angle_alpha   90.00
_cell.angle_beta   90.00
_cell.angle_gamma   90.00
#
_symmetry.space_group_name_H-M   'P 1'
#
loop_
_entity.id
_entity.type
_entity.pdbx_description
1 polymer ?
#
loop_
_entity_poly.entity_id
_entity_poly.type
_entity_poly.pdbx_seq_one_letter_code
_entity_poly.pdbx_strand_id
1 'polypeptide(L)'
;MKLTPDILRQDGAWGQWSNFGSCSRTCGGGVRFRTRQCDNPIPANGGRTCYGNSYEFQLCNLEECSKPLVDFREEQCKMWEPYFEYDNTKHHWLPYEHPDIDERCELYCQSKETGDVVAMNRMVHDGTRCSYKDSYSICVRGDCEVGIAPVLWPFSTSHA
;
A
#
# COMPACT_ATOMS: atom_id res chain seq x y z
N MET A 1 -28.75 -25.71 37.11
CA MET A 1 -28.30 -24.44 36.51
C MET A 1 -29.09 -24.23 35.24
N LYS A 2 -29.93 -23.19 35.14
CA LYS A 2 -30.67 -22.90 33.91
C LYS A 2 -29.80 -22.01 33.03
N LEU A 3 -29.20 -22.60 32.00
CA LEU A 3 -28.57 -21.84 30.93
C LEU A 3 -29.63 -21.57 29.85
N THR A 4 -30.09 -20.34 29.69
CA THR A 4 -30.98 -19.95 28.59
C THR A 4 -30.19 -19.67 27.30
N PRO A 5 -30.82 -19.73 26.11
CA PRO A 5 -30.14 -19.64 24.81
C PRO A 5 -29.38 -18.33 24.57
N ASP A 6 -29.66 -17.30 25.36
CA ASP A 6 -29.11 -15.94 25.30
C ASP A 6 -27.92 -15.68 26.26
N ILE A 7 -27.23 -16.72 26.72
CA ILE A 7 -26.00 -16.60 27.51
C ILE A 7 -24.80 -16.57 26.57
N LEU A 8 -24.00 -15.51 26.47
CA LEU A 8 -24.34 -14.13 26.17
C LEU A 8 -23.77 -13.92 24.77
N ARG A 9 -24.60 -13.93 23.73
CA ARG A 9 -24.12 -13.59 22.39
C ARG A 9 -23.52 -12.19 22.45
N GLN A 10 -22.24 -12.06 22.13
CA GLN A 10 -21.50 -10.81 22.24
C GLN A 10 -20.89 -10.49 20.89
N ASP A 11 -21.46 -9.50 20.21
CA ASP A 11 -20.85 -8.96 19.01
C ASP A 11 -19.57 -8.19 19.41
N GLY A 12 -18.53 -8.29 18.58
CA GLY A 12 -17.26 -7.62 18.85
C GLY A 12 -17.32 -6.13 18.52
N ALA A 13 -16.44 -5.38 19.16
CA ALA A 13 -16.19 -3.99 18.78
C ALA A 13 -14.69 -3.70 18.71
N TRP A 14 -14.37 -2.69 17.89
CA TRP A 14 -12.99 -2.32 17.63
C TRP A 14 -12.30 -1.82 18.90
N GLY A 15 -11.12 -2.36 19.15
CA GLY A 15 -10.14 -1.77 20.05
C GLY A 15 -9.59 -0.45 19.51
N GLN A 16 -8.72 0.18 20.31
CA GLN A 16 -8.06 1.40 19.90
C GLN A 16 -7.12 1.14 18.72
N TRP A 17 -6.98 2.15 17.86
CA TRP A 17 -5.94 2.15 16.85
C TRP A 17 -4.55 2.12 17.51
N SER A 18 -3.65 1.33 16.95
CA SER A 18 -2.23 1.43 17.24
C SER A 18 -1.71 2.81 16.83
N ASN A 19 -0.54 3.17 17.35
CA ASN A 19 0.26 4.21 16.73
C ASN A 19 0.60 3.81 15.28
N PHE A 20 0.81 4.80 14.42
CA PHE A 20 1.36 4.53 13.10
C PHE A 20 2.78 3.96 13.23
N GLY A 21 3.07 2.94 12.44
CA GLY A 21 4.43 2.43 12.27
C GLY A 21 5.32 3.41 11.52
N SER A 22 6.57 2.98 11.31
CA SER A 22 7.54 3.73 10.51
C SER A 22 7.07 3.92 9.07
N CYS A 23 7.47 5.04 8.46
CA CYS A 23 7.25 5.26 7.03
C CYS A 23 8.09 4.28 6.20
N SER A 24 7.54 3.75 5.11
CA SER A 24 8.25 2.86 4.19
C SER A 24 9.45 3.52 3.51
N ARG A 25 9.46 4.85 3.43
CA ARG A 25 10.54 5.66 2.84
C ARG A 25 10.87 6.86 3.70
N THR A 26 12.05 7.43 3.52
CA THR A 26 12.51 8.64 4.22
C THR A 26 12.30 9.93 3.41
N CYS A 27 12.00 9.82 2.12
CA CYS A 27 11.69 10.92 1.20
C CYS A 27 10.91 10.38 -0.02
N GLY A 28 10.44 11.28 -0.89
CA GLY A 28 9.82 10.95 -2.18
C GLY A 28 8.43 10.31 -2.07
N GLY A 29 7.82 10.38 -0.89
CA GLY A 29 6.54 9.76 -0.56
C GLY A 29 6.65 8.26 -0.27
N GLY A 30 6.35 7.90 0.98
CA GLY A 30 6.15 6.52 1.43
C GLY A 30 4.78 6.35 2.09
N VAL A 31 4.54 5.18 2.65
CA VAL A 31 3.33 4.83 3.38
C VAL A 31 3.65 4.39 4.80
N ARG A 32 2.73 4.66 5.72
CA ARG A 32 2.77 4.11 7.08
C ARG A 32 1.40 3.60 7.48
N PHE A 33 1.41 2.54 8.28
CA PHE A 33 0.20 1.82 8.66
C PHE A 33 -0.07 1.93 10.15
N ARG A 34 -1.34 1.89 10.51
CA ARG A 34 -1.80 1.56 11.86
C ARG A 34 -2.85 0.46 11.80
N THR A 35 -2.99 -0.29 12.87
CA THR A 35 -3.95 -1.40 12.95
C THR A 35 -4.80 -1.30 14.19
N ARG A 36 -5.94 -1.97 14.19
CA ARG A 36 -6.81 -2.15 15.35
C ARG A 36 -7.28 -3.60 15.36
N GLN A 37 -7.63 -4.09 16.55
CA GLN A 37 -8.12 -5.45 16.72
C GLN A 37 -9.60 -5.43 17.11
N CYS A 38 -10.33 -6.48 16.77
CA CYS A 38 -11.73 -6.62 17.15
C CYS A 38 -11.81 -7.29 18.53
N ASP A 39 -11.38 -6.56 19.56
CA ASP A 39 -11.13 -7.10 20.89
C ASP A 39 -11.73 -6.30 22.05
N ASN A 40 -12.49 -5.23 21.76
CA ASN A 40 -13.05 -4.35 22.78
C ASN A 40 -14.58 -4.16 22.64
N PRO A 41 -15.39 -5.21 22.83
CA PRO A 41 -15.00 -6.54 23.31
C PRO A 41 -14.71 -7.53 22.17
N ILE A 42 -14.11 -8.68 22.51
CA ILE A 42 -13.94 -9.82 21.59
C ILE A 42 -15.32 -10.45 21.28
N PRO A 43 -15.64 -10.80 20.02
CA PRO A 43 -16.85 -11.54 19.70
C PRO A 43 -16.92 -12.89 20.44
N ALA A 44 -18.08 -13.22 21.03
CA ALA A 44 -18.29 -14.48 21.74
C ALA A 44 -19.70 -15.06 21.48
N ASN A 45 -19.84 -16.37 21.69
CA ASN A 45 -21.11 -17.11 21.62
C ASN A 45 -21.92 -16.84 20.34
N GLY A 46 -21.26 -16.88 19.18
CA GLY A 46 -21.89 -16.63 17.87
C GLY A 46 -22.16 -15.15 17.57
N GLY A 47 -21.53 -14.23 18.31
CA GLY A 47 -21.56 -12.81 18.00
C GLY A 47 -20.80 -12.44 16.73
N ARG A 48 -21.17 -11.31 16.14
CA ARG A 48 -20.61 -10.79 14.89
C ARG A 48 -19.20 -10.26 15.10
N THR A 49 -18.34 -10.46 14.09
CA THR A 49 -17.06 -9.74 14.02
C THR A 49 -17.28 -8.26 13.70
N CYS A 50 -16.25 -7.45 13.93
CA CYS A 50 -16.28 -6.03 13.67
C CYS A 50 -16.39 -5.74 12.17
N TYR A 51 -17.24 -4.78 11.81
CA TYR A 51 -17.38 -4.29 10.45
C TYR A 51 -16.39 -3.15 10.15
N GLY A 52 -15.83 -3.15 8.95
CA GLY A 52 -14.85 -2.17 8.47
C GLY A 52 -13.40 -2.66 8.52
N ASN A 53 -12.46 -1.78 8.15
CA ASN A 53 -11.05 -2.15 8.01
C ASN A 53 -10.36 -2.31 9.37
N SER A 54 -9.52 -3.33 9.50
CA SER A 54 -8.63 -3.55 10.65
C SER A 54 -7.31 -2.77 10.55
N TYR A 55 -7.11 -2.07 9.44
CA TYR A 55 -5.94 -1.25 9.17
C TYR A 55 -6.34 0.09 8.54
N GLU A 56 -5.46 1.06 8.71
CA GLU A 56 -5.49 2.32 7.99
C GLU A 56 -4.06 2.65 7.55
N PHE A 57 -3.95 3.39 6.46
CA PHE A 57 -2.68 3.87 5.94
C PHE A 57 -2.77 5.37 5.66
N GLN A 58 -1.61 6.00 5.56
CA GLN A 58 -1.48 7.37 5.10
C GLN A 58 -0.12 7.54 4.42
N LEU A 59 -0.03 8.56 3.57
CA LEU A 59 1.24 8.96 3.00
C LEU A 59 2.15 9.58 4.08
N CYS A 60 3.45 9.52 3.88
CA CYS A 60 4.44 10.11 4.76
C CYS A 60 5.71 10.46 3.99
N ASN A 61 6.52 11.37 4.53
CA ASN A 61 7.80 11.79 3.94
C ASN A 61 7.68 12.18 2.46
N LEU A 62 6.69 13.04 2.16
CA LEU A 62 6.34 13.51 0.81
C LEU A 62 7.39 14.44 0.19
N GLU A 63 8.29 14.97 1.02
CA GLU A 63 9.38 15.83 0.57
C GLU A 63 10.26 15.14 -0.48
N GLU A 64 10.64 15.87 -1.52
CA GLU A 64 11.47 15.33 -2.59
C GLU A 64 12.81 14.82 -2.06
N CYS A 65 13.31 13.74 -2.67
CA CYS A 65 14.63 13.22 -2.36
C CYS A 65 15.72 14.11 -2.98
N SER A 66 16.89 14.20 -2.33
CA SER A 66 18.05 14.95 -2.84
C SER A 66 18.71 14.33 -4.09
N LYS A 67 18.37 13.08 -4.42
CA LYS A 67 18.74 12.40 -5.66
C LYS A 67 17.54 12.44 -6.60
N PRO A 68 17.75 12.56 -7.93
CA PRO A 68 16.66 12.54 -8.90
C PRO A 68 15.73 11.37 -8.61
N LEU A 69 14.44 11.69 -8.47
CA LEU A 69 13.38 10.81 -8.00
C LEU A 69 13.48 9.43 -8.66
N VAL A 70 13.88 8.43 -7.88
CA VAL A 70 13.87 7.05 -8.35
C VAL A 70 12.44 6.53 -8.22
N ASP A 71 11.85 6.18 -9.35
CA ASP A 71 10.56 5.50 -9.40
C ASP A 71 10.68 4.17 -8.67
N PHE A 72 9.83 3.95 -7.66
CA PHE A 72 9.91 2.75 -6.84
C PHE A 72 9.59 1.48 -7.64
N ARG A 73 8.73 1.59 -8.67
CA ARG A 73 8.47 0.46 -9.57
C ARG A 73 9.71 0.15 -10.41
N GLU A 74 10.43 1.18 -10.84
CA GLU A 74 11.69 1.02 -11.58
C GLU A 74 12.77 0.34 -10.74
N GLU A 75 12.92 0.70 -9.46
CA GLU A 75 13.84 0.00 -8.54
C GLU A 75 13.50 -1.49 -8.47
N GLN A 76 12.21 -1.82 -8.38
CA GLN A 76 11.73 -3.20 -8.31
C GLN A 76 11.98 -3.97 -9.60
N CYS A 77 11.80 -3.35 -10.77
CA CYS A 77 12.12 -3.96 -12.05
C CYS A 77 13.63 -4.18 -12.22
N LYS A 78 14.46 -3.19 -11.87
CA LYS A 78 15.93 -3.28 -11.98
C LYS A 78 16.54 -4.39 -11.13
N MET A 79 15.93 -4.73 -10.01
CA MET A 79 16.39 -5.85 -9.17
C MET A 79 16.43 -7.19 -9.94
N TRP A 80 15.69 -7.33 -11.04
CA TRP A 80 15.63 -8.56 -11.82
C TRP A 80 16.67 -8.66 -12.94
N GLU A 81 17.27 -7.55 -13.37
CA GLU A 81 18.27 -7.54 -14.46
C GLU A 81 19.41 -8.56 -14.28
N PRO A 82 19.96 -8.78 -13.05
CA PRO A 82 21.02 -9.75 -12.86
C PRO A 82 20.56 -11.22 -12.90
N TYR A 83 19.27 -11.48 -12.69
CA TYR A 83 18.74 -12.81 -12.36
C TYR A 83 17.75 -13.37 -13.39
N PHE A 84 17.13 -12.51 -14.19
CA PHE A 84 16.06 -12.90 -15.11
C PHE A 84 16.52 -12.78 -16.56
N GLU A 85 16.73 -13.93 -17.19
CA GLU A 85 16.92 -14.03 -18.63
C GLU A 85 15.57 -14.35 -19.28
N TYR A 86 15.17 -13.52 -20.24
CA TYR A 86 13.95 -13.68 -21.03
C TYR A 86 14.37 -13.86 -22.49
N ASP A 87 13.74 -14.80 -23.18
CA ASP A 87 14.13 -15.21 -24.54
C ASP A 87 15.65 -15.47 -24.72
N ASN A 88 16.29 -16.06 -23.71
CA ASN A 88 17.74 -16.32 -23.65
C ASN A 88 18.63 -15.07 -23.72
N THR A 89 18.09 -13.90 -23.38
CA THR A 89 18.86 -12.65 -23.30
C THR A 89 18.63 -11.93 -21.97
N LYS A 90 19.58 -11.07 -21.61
CA LYS A 90 19.45 -10.17 -20.47
C LYS A 90 18.78 -8.89 -20.93
N HIS A 91 17.85 -8.41 -20.13
CA HIS A 91 17.08 -7.21 -20.44
C HIS A 91 17.29 -6.15 -19.37
N HIS A 92 17.19 -4.88 -19.79
CA HIS A 92 17.00 -3.77 -18.87
C HIS A 92 15.50 -3.58 -18.66
N TRP A 93 15.05 -3.76 -17.42
CA TRP A 93 13.64 -3.80 -17.09
C TRP A 93 13.14 -2.43 -16.64
N LEU A 94 12.23 -1.86 -17.43
CA LEU A 94 11.60 -0.57 -17.18
C LEU A 94 10.28 -0.77 -16.41
N PRO A 95 9.85 0.22 -15.59
CA PRO A 95 8.56 0.16 -14.92
C PRO A 95 7.42 0.15 -15.94
N TYR A 96 6.37 -0.60 -15.65
CA TYR A 96 5.16 -0.65 -16.48
C TYR A 96 3.89 -0.40 -15.64
N GLU A 97 3.06 0.54 -16.08
CA GLU A 97 1.70 0.74 -15.55
C GLU A 97 0.73 -0.13 -16.34
N HIS A 98 0.12 -1.11 -15.68
CA HIS A 98 -0.87 -1.97 -16.33
C HIS A 98 -2.14 -1.18 -16.70
N PRO A 99 -2.73 -1.39 -17.90
CA PRO A 99 -3.96 -0.72 -18.30
C PRO A 99 -5.14 -1.09 -17.41
N ASP A 100 -5.23 -2.36 -16.99
CA ASP A 100 -6.22 -2.84 -16.02
C ASP A 100 -5.85 -2.35 -14.60
N ILE A 101 -6.81 -1.73 -13.91
CA ILE A 101 -6.61 -1.17 -12.57
C ILE A 101 -6.33 -2.24 -11.53
N ASP A 102 -6.94 -3.40 -11.65
CA ASP A 102 -6.83 -4.49 -10.69
C ASP A 102 -5.44 -5.15 -10.75
N GLU A 103 -4.75 -5.03 -11.88
CA GLU A 103 -3.40 -5.59 -12.10
C GLU A 103 -2.28 -4.55 -11.93
N ARG A 104 -2.61 -3.26 -11.71
CA ARG A 104 -1.59 -2.19 -11.58
C ARG A 104 -0.63 -2.42 -10.42
N CYS A 105 -1.03 -3.14 -9.39
CA CYS A 105 -0.20 -3.41 -8.24
C CYS A 105 0.52 -4.76 -8.28
N GLU A 106 0.37 -5.49 -9.38
CA GLU A 106 1.30 -6.53 -9.77
C GLU A 106 2.55 -5.91 -10.40
N LEU A 107 3.70 -6.58 -10.24
CA LEU A 107 4.96 -6.15 -10.83
C LEU A 107 5.05 -6.64 -12.28
N TYR A 108 4.58 -5.80 -13.19
CA TYR A 108 4.91 -5.88 -14.61
C TYR A 108 6.11 -5.00 -14.92
N CYS A 109 7.02 -5.51 -15.74
CA CYS A 109 8.16 -4.75 -16.25
C CYS A 109 8.26 -4.89 -17.77
N GLN A 110 8.66 -3.82 -18.42
CA GLN A 110 8.86 -3.78 -19.87
C GLN A 110 10.34 -3.94 -20.20
N SER A 111 10.69 -4.82 -21.12
CA SER A 111 12.04 -4.87 -21.66
C SER A 111 12.32 -3.63 -22.48
N LYS A 112 13.45 -2.97 -22.20
CA LYS A 112 13.97 -1.88 -23.02
C LYS A 112 14.43 -2.35 -24.41
N GLU A 113 14.88 -3.59 -24.53
CA GLU A 113 15.46 -4.18 -25.73
C GLU A 113 14.39 -4.62 -26.74
N THR A 114 13.34 -5.29 -26.27
CA THR A 114 12.31 -5.89 -27.14
C THR A 114 10.97 -5.16 -27.07
N GLY A 115 10.72 -4.40 -25.98
CA GLY A 115 9.42 -3.80 -25.71
C GLY A 115 8.41 -4.76 -25.08
N ASP A 116 8.78 -6.03 -24.87
CA ASP A 116 7.91 -7.03 -24.26
C ASP A 116 7.59 -6.67 -22.82
N VAL A 117 6.36 -6.93 -22.41
CA VAL A 117 5.89 -6.71 -21.04
C VAL A 117 5.73 -8.06 -20.37
N VAL A 118 6.40 -8.24 -19.24
CA VAL A 118 6.47 -9.52 -18.53
C VAL A 118 6.01 -9.34 -17.08
N ALA A 119 5.15 -10.24 -16.62
CA ALA A 119 4.76 -10.36 -15.22
C ALA A 119 5.91 -11.01 -14.43
N MET A 120 6.38 -10.34 -13.37
CA MET A 120 7.44 -10.85 -12.51
C MET A 120 6.93 -11.79 -11.40
N ASN A 121 5.64 -12.18 -11.45
CA ASN A 121 4.96 -13.05 -10.49
C ASN A 121 5.13 -12.60 -9.02
N ARG A 122 5.07 -11.29 -8.78
CA ARG A 122 5.13 -10.66 -7.46
C ARG A 122 4.29 -9.39 -7.46
N MET A 123 3.82 -8.99 -6.28
CA MET A 123 3.22 -7.68 -6.07
C MET A 123 4.29 -6.62 -5.95
N VAL A 124 3.97 -5.39 -6.34
CA VAL A 124 4.81 -4.25 -6.01
C VAL A 124 4.73 -3.95 -4.51
N HIS A 125 5.78 -3.38 -3.96
CA HIS A 125 5.82 -2.94 -2.56
C HIS A 125 4.82 -1.82 -2.28
N ASP A 126 4.27 -1.80 -1.06
CA ASP A 126 3.33 -0.77 -0.63
C ASP A 126 3.95 0.64 -0.75
N GLY A 127 3.17 1.58 -1.28
CA GLY A 127 3.61 2.94 -1.61
C GLY A 127 4.18 3.11 -3.02
N THR A 128 4.34 2.02 -3.80
CA THR A 128 4.63 2.11 -5.24
C THR A 128 3.46 2.79 -5.95
N ARG A 129 3.72 3.70 -6.88
CA ARG A 129 2.64 4.30 -7.68
C ARG A 129 1.94 3.23 -8.51
N CYS A 130 0.61 3.21 -8.46
CA CYS A 130 -0.20 2.40 -9.36
C CYS A 130 -0.67 3.19 -10.58
N SER A 131 -0.64 4.52 -10.53
CA SER A 131 -0.94 5.41 -11.66
C SER A 131 0.09 6.53 -11.70
N TYR A 132 0.63 6.80 -12.89
CA TYR A 132 1.53 7.94 -13.11
C TYR A 132 0.78 9.23 -13.49
N LYS A 133 -0.56 9.18 -13.53
CA LYS A 133 -1.40 10.37 -13.79
C LYS A 133 -1.44 11.34 -12.61
N ASP A 134 -1.18 10.85 -11.41
CA ASP A 134 -1.14 11.63 -10.17
C ASP A 134 -0.15 11.01 -9.16
N SER A 135 0.14 11.70 -8.07
CA SER A 135 1.10 11.25 -7.05
C SER A 135 0.48 10.55 -5.85
N TYR A 136 -0.84 10.44 -5.80
CA TYR A 136 -1.58 9.92 -4.66
C TYR A 136 -2.06 8.49 -4.89
N SER A 137 -2.25 8.07 -6.14
CA SER A 137 -2.61 6.72 -6.53
C SER A 137 -1.44 5.75 -6.32
N ILE A 138 -1.50 4.98 -5.23
CA ILE A 138 -0.44 4.09 -4.76
C ILE A 138 -0.95 2.69 -4.44
N CYS A 139 -0.07 1.71 -4.56
CA CYS A 139 -0.35 0.34 -4.18
C CYS A 139 -0.32 0.17 -2.67
N VAL A 140 -1.37 -0.43 -2.12
CA VAL A 140 -1.49 -0.75 -0.70
C VAL A 140 -2.13 -2.12 -0.57
N ARG A 141 -1.39 -3.09 -0.03
CA ARG A 141 -1.83 -4.49 0.12
C ARG A 141 -2.26 -5.15 -1.19
N GLY A 142 -1.70 -4.71 -2.31
CA GLY A 142 -2.00 -5.23 -3.64
C GLY A 142 -3.13 -4.49 -4.36
N ASP A 143 -3.80 -3.54 -3.72
CA ASP A 143 -4.86 -2.74 -4.34
C ASP A 143 -4.34 -1.34 -4.71
N CYS A 144 -4.85 -0.77 -5.80
CA CYS A 144 -4.54 0.59 -6.22
C CYS A 144 -5.45 1.58 -5.48
N GLU A 145 -4.88 2.26 -4.49
CA GLU A 145 -5.61 3.10 -3.55
C GLU A 145 -5.19 4.56 -3.64
N VAL A 146 -6.11 5.48 -3.38
CA VAL A 146 -5.80 6.91 -3.31
C VAL A 146 -5.29 7.26 -1.91
N GLY A 147 -4.00 7.55 -1.81
CA GLY A 147 -3.35 7.93 -0.56
C GLY A 147 -3.82 9.29 -0.05
N ILE A 148 -4.31 9.31 1.19
CA ILE A 148 -4.59 10.54 1.91
C ILE A 148 -3.26 11.06 2.45
N ALA A 149 -2.80 12.21 1.96
CA ALA A 149 -1.70 12.93 2.59
C ALA A 149 -2.16 13.39 3.99
N PRO A 150 -1.36 13.17 5.05
CA PRO A 150 -1.62 13.84 6.32
C PRO A 150 -1.70 15.32 6.00
N VAL A 151 -2.81 15.96 6.38
CA VAL A 151 -3.08 17.37 6.12
C VAL A 151 -1.83 18.13 6.55
N LEU A 152 -0.99 18.52 5.59
CA LEU A 152 0.01 19.53 5.83
C LEU A 152 -0.84 20.76 6.09
N TRP A 153 -0.87 21.22 7.34
CA TRP A 153 -1.27 22.60 7.58
C TRP A 153 -0.14 23.46 7.01
N PRO A 154 -0.43 24.30 6.01
CA PRO A 154 0.20 25.61 6.05
C PRO A 154 -0.82 26.68 5.70
N PHE A 155 -1.43 27.32 6.71
CA PHE A 155 -1.74 28.75 6.68
C PHE A 155 -1.90 29.26 8.12
N SER A 156 -0.77 29.47 8.79
CA SER A 156 -0.64 30.70 9.57
C SER A 156 -0.51 31.84 8.56
N THR A 157 -1.63 32.40 8.13
CA THR A 157 -1.66 33.79 7.65
C THR A 157 -2.28 34.61 8.75
N SER A 158 -1.43 35.34 9.46
CA SER A 158 -1.81 36.54 10.20
C SER A 158 -2.74 37.39 9.34
N HIS A 159 -3.97 37.57 9.81
CA HIS A 159 -4.79 38.75 9.54
C HIS A 159 -5.29 39.24 10.90
N ALA A 160 -4.49 40.10 11.52
CA ALA A 160 -4.87 41.14 12.46
C ALA A 160 -3.70 42.15 12.53
#